data_AF-A0A6P0ISN0-F1
#
_entry.id   AF-A0A6P0ISN0-F1
#
_cell.length_a   1.000
_cell.length_b   1.000
_cell.length_c   1.000
_cell.angle_alpha   90.00
_cell.angle_beta   90.00
_cell.angle_gamma   90.00
#
_symmetry.space_group_name_H-M   'P 1'
#
loop_
_entity.id
_entity.type
_entity.pdbx_description
1 polymer ?
#
loop_
_entity_poly.entity_id
_entity_poly.type
_entity_poly.pdbx_seq_one_letter_code
_entity_poly.pdbx_strand_id
1 'polypeptide(L)'
;MPIVLTDTKNLLCDLIAQYGSRVDYLAIRLEEAEGTSILLRGDKIETLSEGLSIGGQVRACYNGGWGFSSFNQLSAIKERVEDAIAAARIVGNQETTLAPIEPIQDVCKLPLTGTDPREIPLAQKKALCDRYNQILRSYDNSIATTSVRYGDINQRIIIATSEGTLIEQSWADLEMRFAATARNGDSVQTGRETIGSRQGYEDLTNLDQQVHGAAQR
;
A
#
# COMPACT_ATOMS: atom_id res chain seq x y z
N MET A 1 22.09 8.90 4.20
CA MET A 1 21.95 7.75 5.13
C MET A 1 20.47 7.39 5.16
N PRO A 2 20.08 6.10 5.12
CA PRO A 2 18.69 5.76 5.34
C PRO A 2 18.34 6.18 6.77
N ILE A 3 17.31 7.02 6.90
CA ILE A 3 16.74 7.43 8.17
C ILE A 3 16.22 6.15 8.83
N VAL A 4 16.77 5.79 9.98
CA VAL A 4 16.46 4.53 10.66
C VAL A 4 15.08 4.66 11.32
N LEU A 5 14.33 3.56 11.46
CA LEU A 5 12.95 3.53 11.98
C LEU A 5 12.68 4.41 13.22
N THR A 6 13.66 4.52 14.12
CA THR A 6 13.60 5.32 15.35
C THR A 6 13.61 6.83 15.08
N ASP A 7 14.35 7.26 14.05
CA ASP A 7 14.51 8.66 13.70
C ASP A 7 13.18 9.28 13.25
N THR A 8 12.35 8.48 12.56
CA THR A 8 11.09 8.96 12.01
C THR A 8 9.99 9.11 13.07
N LYS A 9 9.92 8.17 14.02
CA LYS A 9 8.98 8.28 15.15
C LYS A 9 9.32 9.49 16.01
N ASN A 10 10.61 9.68 16.32
CA ASN A 10 11.09 10.85 17.06
C ASN A 10 10.77 12.15 16.32
N LEU A 11 11.02 12.21 15.00
CA LEU A 11 10.66 13.37 14.17
C LEU A 11 9.17 13.73 14.28
N LEU A 12 8.27 12.74 14.20
CA LEU A 12 6.84 13.00 14.34
C LEU A 12 6.49 13.52 15.74
N CYS A 13 7.05 12.91 16.79
CA CYS A 13 6.85 13.37 18.17
C CYS A 13 7.35 14.81 18.38
N ASP A 14 8.52 15.14 17.86
CA ASP A 14 9.10 16.50 17.96
C ASP A 14 8.22 17.53 17.26
N LEU A 15 7.69 17.20 16.07
CA LEU A 15 6.77 18.07 15.35
C LEU A 15 5.43 18.22 16.08
N ILE A 16 4.88 17.14 16.64
CA ILE A 16 3.67 17.22 17.46
C ILE A 16 3.91 18.10 18.69
N ALA A 17 5.03 17.93 19.39
CA ALA A 17 5.36 18.74 20.57
C ALA A 17 5.56 20.23 20.21
N GLN A 18 6.21 20.50 19.07
CA GLN A 18 6.49 21.87 18.62
C GLN A 18 5.24 22.60 18.12
N TYR A 19 4.34 21.91 17.42
CA TYR A 19 3.22 22.55 16.71
C TYR A 19 1.84 22.27 17.31
N GLY A 20 1.70 21.24 18.15
CA GLY A 20 0.41 20.80 18.69
C GLY A 20 -0.34 21.89 19.44
N SER A 21 0.36 22.71 20.24
CA SER A 21 -0.24 23.83 20.99
C SER A 21 -0.71 25.00 20.13
N ARG A 22 -0.43 25.01 18.82
CA ARG A 22 -0.87 26.07 17.90
C ARG A 22 -2.29 25.85 17.38
N VAL A 23 -2.86 24.69 17.62
CA VAL A 23 -4.16 24.24 17.11
C VAL A 23 -4.88 23.42 18.17
N ASP A 24 -6.17 23.17 18.00
CA ASP A 24 -6.95 22.37 18.95
C ASP A 24 -6.66 20.87 18.77
N TYR A 25 -6.32 20.47 17.53
CA TYR A 25 -5.90 19.12 17.21
C TYR A 25 -4.92 19.12 16.05
N LEU A 26 -3.89 18.26 16.15
CA LEU A 26 -2.91 18.01 15.10
C LEU A 26 -2.71 16.51 14.96
N ALA A 27 -2.69 16.00 13.74
CA ALA A 27 -2.33 14.63 13.44
C ALA A 27 -1.37 14.58 12.25
N ILE A 28 -0.29 13.82 12.41
CA ILE A 28 0.64 13.50 11.33
C ILE A 28 0.56 12.00 11.10
N ARG A 29 0.23 11.59 9.87
CA ARG A 29 0.27 10.19 9.43
C ARG A 29 1.36 10.05 8.40
N LEU A 30 2.34 9.20 8.67
CA LEU A 30 3.39 8.82 7.75
C LEU A 30 3.18 7.39 7.29
N GLU A 31 3.48 7.13 6.03
CA GLU A 31 3.42 5.83 5.39
C GLU A 31 4.70 5.58 4.61
N GLU A 32 5.23 4.38 4.78
CA GLU A 32 6.30 3.79 3.99
C GLU A 32 5.76 2.51 3.37
N ALA A 33 6.00 2.32 2.08
CA ALA A 33 5.57 1.15 1.34
C ALA A 33 6.67 0.67 0.41
N GLU A 34 7.01 -0.61 0.51
CA GLU A 34 7.96 -1.29 -0.38
C GLU A 34 7.21 -2.40 -1.10
N GLY A 35 7.33 -2.50 -2.42
CA GLY A 35 6.57 -3.50 -3.15
C GLY A 35 7.06 -3.79 -4.55
N THR A 36 6.60 -4.92 -5.06
CA THR A 36 6.85 -5.39 -6.42
C THR A 36 5.56 -5.43 -7.22
N SER A 37 5.61 -5.00 -8.48
CA SER A 37 4.52 -5.16 -9.44
C SER A 37 5.04 -5.74 -10.74
N ILE A 38 4.46 -6.87 -11.16
CA ILE A 38 4.78 -7.53 -12.43
C ILE A 38 3.47 -7.70 -13.20
N LEU A 39 3.46 -7.31 -14.47
CA LEU A 39 2.34 -7.52 -15.38
C LEU A 39 2.84 -8.09 -16.70
N LEU A 40 2.36 -9.29 -17.02
CA LEU A 40 2.51 -9.91 -18.32
C LEU A 40 1.19 -9.81 -19.09
N ARG A 41 1.27 -9.45 -20.37
CA ARG A 41 0.15 -9.53 -21.32
C ARG A 41 0.58 -10.30 -22.56
N GLY A 42 0.01 -11.48 -22.77
CA GLY A 42 0.55 -12.45 -23.73
C GLY A 42 2.01 -12.74 -23.41
N ASP A 43 2.90 -12.57 -24.39
CA ASP A 43 4.34 -12.78 -24.22
C ASP A 43 5.12 -11.52 -23.81
N LYS A 44 4.42 -10.39 -23.62
CA LYS A 44 5.05 -9.11 -23.34
C LYS A 44 5.02 -8.79 -21.86
N ILE A 45 6.13 -8.28 -21.36
CA ILE A 45 6.24 -7.66 -20.04
C ILE A 45 5.75 -6.22 -20.18
N GLU A 46 4.61 -5.89 -19.58
CA GLU A 46 4.09 -4.51 -19.51
C GLU A 46 4.60 -3.77 -18.27
N THR A 47 4.84 -4.50 -17.17
CA THR A 47 5.37 -3.92 -15.94
C THR A 47 6.31 -4.92 -15.28
N LEU A 48 7.45 -4.43 -14.83
CA LEU A 48 8.41 -5.14 -14.00
C LEU A 48 9.11 -4.10 -13.14
N SER A 49 8.61 -3.89 -11.92
CA SER A 49 9.05 -2.80 -11.06
C SER A 49 9.10 -3.23 -9.60
N GLU A 50 10.15 -2.78 -8.92
CA GLU A 50 10.27 -2.75 -7.47
C GLU A 50 10.37 -1.28 -7.06
N GLY A 51 9.72 -0.91 -5.96
CA GLY A 51 9.67 0.48 -5.54
C GLY A 51 9.55 0.61 -4.03
N LEU A 52 10.22 1.65 -3.52
CA LEU A 52 10.03 2.17 -2.18
C LEU A 52 9.34 3.53 -2.30
N SER A 53 8.25 3.70 -1.56
CA SER A 53 7.50 4.95 -1.48
C SER A 53 7.44 5.40 -0.03
N ILE A 54 7.67 6.68 0.20
CA ILE A 54 7.47 7.30 1.52
C ILE A 54 6.67 8.58 1.35
N GLY A 55 5.71 8.79 2.23
CA GLY A 55 4.87 9.96 2.17
C GLY A 55 3.94 10.01 3.36
N GLY A 56 3.12 11.04 3.41
CA GLY A 56 2.22 11.21 4.53
C GLY A 56 1.32 12.41 4.38
N GLN A 57 0.61 12.68 5.46
CA GLN A 57 -0.38 13.72 5.52
C GLN A 57 -0.42 14.34 6.91
N VAL A 58 -0.77 15.61 6.95
CA VAL A 58 -1.02 16.36 8.17
C VAL A 58 -2.46 16.83 8.16
N ARG A 59 -3.13 16.68 9.30
CA ARG A 59 -4.44 17.27 9.58
C ARG A 59 -4.33 18.17 10.79
N ALA A 60 -4.86 19.38 10.68
CA ALA A 60 -4.96 20.31 11.79
C ALA A 60 -6.41 20.78 11.96
N CYS A 61 -6.87 20.94 13.19
CA CYS A 61 -8.16 21.51 13.52
C CYS A 61 -7.98 22.73 14.43
N TYR A 62 -8.60 23.85 14.09
CA TYR A 62 -8.56 25.07 14.90
C TYR A 62 -9.90 25.78 14.81
N ASN A 63 -10.51 26.07 15.96
CA ASN A 63 -11.83 26.69 16.05
C ASN A 63 -12.85 26.05 15.08
N GLY A 64 -12.99 24.72 15.11
CA GLY A 64 -13.87 23.94 14.25
C GLY A 64 -13.45 23.83 12.77
N GLY A 65 -12.47 24.63 12.34
CA GLY A 65 -11.94 24.64 10.97
C GLY A 65 -10.88 23.57 10.76
N TRP A 66 -10.94 22.85 9.63
CA TRP A 66 -9.97 21.81 9.28
C TRP A 66 -9.03 22.25 8.16
N GLY A 67 -7.75 21.98 8.36
CA GLY A 67 -6.72 22.09 7.34
C GLY A 67 -6.07 20.74 7.08
N PHE A 68 -5.63 20.55 5.83
CA PHE A 68 -5.01 19.32 5.36
C PHE A 68 -3.85 19.64 4.42
N SER A 69 -2.79 18.86 4.51
CA SER A 69 -1.68 18.88 3.58
C SER A 69 -1.08 17.47 3.45
N SER A 70 -0.39 17.21 2.35
CA SER A 70 0.28 15.93 2.09
C SER A 70 1.70 16.14 1.56
N PHE A 71 2.55 15.15 1.77
CA PHE A 71 3.94 15.15 1.29
C PHE A 71 4.36 13.76 0.83
N ASN A 72 5.38 13.71 -0.03
CA ASN A 72 6.06 12.49 -0.49
C ASN A 72 7.57 12.53 -0.21
N GLN A 73 8.01 13.46 0.64
CA GLN A 73 9.40 13.61 1.07
C GLN A 73 9.43 14.00 2.55
N LEU A 74 10.28 13.34 3.34
CA LEU A 74 10.40 13.60 4.77
C LEU A 74 10.89 15.03 5.09
N SER A 75 11.68 15.63 4.19
CA SER A 75 12.15 17.02 4.32
C SER A 75 11.01 18.04 4.29
N ALA A 76 9.88 17.71 3.67
CA ALA A 76 8.74 18.61 3.51
C ALA A 76 7.76 18.59 4.70
N ILE A 77 7.91 17.67 5.67
CA ILE A 77 6.91 17.47 6.73
C ILE A 77 6.66 18.76 7.51
N LYS A 78 7.73 19.46 7.91
CA LYS A 78 7.62 20.69 8.70
C LYS A 78 6.80 21.76 7.98
N GLU A 79 7.10 22.00 6.70
CA GLU A 79 6.36 22.95 5.86
C GLU A 79 4.90 22.52 5.73
N ARG A 80 4.64 21.22 5.50
CA ARG A 80 3.28 20.71 5.40
C ARG A 80 2.50 20.83 6.71
N VAL A 81 3.14 20.69 7.87
CA VAL A 81 2.51 20.98 9.17
C VAL A 81 2.05 22.44 9.24
N GLU A 82 2.90 23.37 8.82
CA GLU A 82 2.57 24.79 8.79
C GLU A 82 1.43 25.11 7.84
N ASP A 83 1.42 24.51 6.64
CA ASP A 83 0.34 24.67 5.66
C ASP A 83 -1.01 24.19 6.19
N ALA A 84 -1.05 23.01 6.82
CA ALA A 84 -2.28 22.46 7.40
C ALA A 84 -2.80 23.37 8.52
N ILE A 85 -1.93 23.89 9.38
CA ILE A 85 -2.29 24.83 10.44
C ILE A 85 -2.81 26.14 9.85
N ALA A 86 -2.15 26.68 8.83
CA ALA A 86 -2.57 27.91 8.17
C ALA A 86 -3.96 27.74 7.53
N ALA A 87 -4.19 26.64 6.81
CA ALA A 87 -5.48 26.31 6.22
C ALA A 87 -6.59 26.19 7.27
N ALA A 88 -6.35 25.48 8.38
CA ALA A 88 -7.30 25.34 9.47
C ALA A 88 -7.70 26.70 10.06
N ARG A 89 -6.72 27.59 10.27
CA ARG A 89 -6.94 28.93 10.83
C ARG A 89 -7.69 29.88 9.90
N ILE A 90 -7.57 29.72 8.58
CA ILE A 90 -8.30 30.55 7.61
C ILE A 90 -9.82 30.29 7.70
N VAL A 91 -10.21 29.04 7.92
CA VAL A 91 -11.62 28.63 7.91
C VAL A 91 -12.23 28.48 9.31
N GLY A 92 -11.40 28.47 10.36
CA GLY A 92 -11.81 28.26 11.75
C GLY A 92 -12.52 29.46 12.37
N ASN A 93 -13.82 29.31 12.65
CA ASN A 93 -14.67 30.35 13.23
C ASN A 93 -15.72 29.79 14.22
N GLN A 94 -15.57 28.53 14.64
CA GLN A 94 -16.48 27.80 15.52
C GLN A 94 -15.73 27.15 16.68
N GLU A 95 -16.42 26.34 17.47
CA GLU A 95 -15.79 25.51 18.52
C GLU A 95 -15.33 24.18 17.93
N THR A 96 -14.13 23.73 18.31
CA THR A 96 -13.67 22.38 17.97
C THR A 96 -14.34 21.37 18.90
N THR A 97 -15.16 20.48 18.33
CA THR A 97 -15.76 19.35 19.06
C THR A 97 -15.19 18.04 18.51
N LEU A 98 -14.39 17.35 19.33
CA LEU A 98 -13.87 16.01 19.03
C LEU A 98 -14.45 15.01 20.02
N ALA A 99 -14.63 13.76 19.57
CA ALA A 99 -15.02 12.68 20.47
C ALA A 99 -13.87 12.41 21.46
N PRO A 100 -14.14 12.36 22.77
CA PRO A 100 -13.11 12.02 23.74
C PRO A 100 -12.64 10.59 23.50
N ILE A 101 -11.33 10.40 23.46
CA ILE A 101 -10.68 9.09 23.35
C ILE A 101 -9.57 8.99 24.41
N GLU A 102 -9.30 7.77 24.87
CA GLU A 102 -8.06 7.51 25.60
C GLU A 102 -6.91 7.43 24.58
N PRO A 103 -5.84 8.24 24.72
CA PRO A 103 -4.71 8.18 23.80
C PRO A 103 -4.02 6.82 23.86
N ILE A 104 -3.76 6.22 22.69
CA ILE A 104 -3.14 4.88 22.60
C ILE A 104 -1.73 5.02 22.06
N GLN A 105 -0.79 4.34 22.71
CA GLN A 105 0.56 4.14 22.17
C GLN A 105 0.79 2.66 21.97
N ASP A 106 0.96 2.23 20.72
CA ASP A 106 1.08 0.80 20.40
C ASP A 106 1.89 0.56 19.12
N VAL A 107 2.39 -0.67 18.97
CA VAL A 107 3.06 -1.17 17.78
C VAL A 107 2.37 -2.45 17.35
N CYS A 108 1.53 -2.35 16.33
CA CYS A 108 0.78 -3.46 15.77
C CYS A 108 1.50 -4.02 14.53
N LYS A 109 2.15 -5.17 14.67
CA LYS A 109 2.73 -5.91 13.54
C LYS A 109 1.89 -7.12 13.21
N LEU A 110 1.38 -7.19 11.99
CA LEU A 110 0.78 -8.41 11.43
C LEU A 110 1.93 -9.33 10.98
N PRO A 111 2.17 -10.46 11.67
CA PRO A 111 3.27 -11.34 11.33
C PRO A 111 2.96 -12.13 10.06
N LEU A 112 4.00 -12.37 9.26
CA LEU A 112 3.98 -13.41 8.23
C LEU A 112 4.19 -14.78 8.89
N THR A 113 3.51 -15.79 8.37
CA THR A 113 3.71 -17.20 8.75
C THR A 113 4.63 -17.93 7.77
N GLY A 114 4.76 -17.44 6.53
CA GLY A 114 5.67 -17.91 5.49
C GLY A 114 6.76 -16.89 5.14
N THR A 115 7.35 -17.03 3.97
CA THR A 115 8.50 -16.20 3.55
C THR A 115 8.07 -14.78 3.19
N ASP A 116 8.87 -13.81 3.62
CA ASP A 116 8.68 -12.40 3.28
C ASP A 116 8.91 -12.17 1.78
N PRO A 117 7.94 -11.58 1.05
CA PRO A 117 8.11 -11.34 -0.38
C PRO A 117 9.30 -10.42 -0.71
N ARG A 118 9.81 -9.62 0.23
CA ARG A 118 11.01 -8.80 0.03
C ARG A 118 12.29 -9.62 -0.07
N GLU A 119 12.29 -10.83 0.49
CA GLU A 119 13.43 -11.74 0.42
C GLU A 119 13.44 -12.55 -0.89
N ILE A 120 12.35 -12.48 -1.67
CA ILE A 120 12.21 -13.21 -2.94
C ILE A 120 12.76 -12.36 -4.09
N PRO A 121 13.76 -12.85 -4.86
CA PRO A 121 14.29 -12.12 -5.99
C PRO A 121 13.24 -11.82 -7.06
N LEU A 122 13.31 -10.63 -7.66
CA LEU A 122 12.44 -10.23 -8.78
C LEU A 122 12.40 -11.26 -9.91
N ALA A 123 13.54 -11.87 -10.23
CA ALA A 123 13.63 -12.91 -11.26
C ALA A 123 12.77 -14.14 -10.93
N GLN A 124 12.71 -14.55 -9.65
CA GLN A 124 11.89 -15.67 -9.21
C GLN A 124 10.39 -15.33 -9.28
N LYS A 125 10.03 -14.10 -8.86
CA LYS A 125 8.65 -13.58 -9.01
C LYS A 125 8.22 -13.54 -10.48
N LYS A 126 9.10 -13.11 -11.38
CA LYS A 126 8.85 -13.11 -12.83
C LYS A 126 8.69 -14.53 -13.37
N ALA A 127 9.56 -15.47 -12.98
CA ALA A 127 9.48 -16.86 -13.41
C ALA A 127 8.15 -17.51 -13.01
N LEU A 128 7.62 -17.16 -11.83
CA LEU A 128 6.30 -17.58 -11.40
C LEU A 128 5.19 -17.04 -12.33
N CYS A 129 5.25 -15.76 -12.69
CA CYS A 129 4.32 -15.17 -13.67
C CYS A 129 4.42 -15.88 -15.03
N ASP A 130 5.63 -16.13 -15.53
CA ASP A 130 5.85 -16.82 -16.81
C ASP A 130 5.23 -18.22 -16.79
N ARG A 131 5.39 -18.97 -15.69
CA ARG A 131 4.79 -20.30 -15.48
C ARG A 131 3.27 -20.26 -15.58
N TYR A 132 2.62 -19.35 -14.84
CA TYR A 132 1.16 -19.25 -14.88
C TYR A 132 0.64 -18.75 -16.22
N ASN A 133 1.37 -17.86 -16.90
CA ASN A 133 1.02 -17.41 -18.23
C ASN A 133 1.05 -18.58 -19.23
N GLN A 134 2.02 -19.48 -19.12
CA GLN A 134 2.10 -20.69 -19.93
C GLN A 134 0.90 -21.62 -19.68
N ILE A 135 0.47 -21.77 -18.43
CA ILE A 135 -0.72 -22.56 -18.08
C ILE A 135 -1.98 -21.99 -18.78
N LEU A 136 -2.22 -20.68 -18.67
CA LEU A 136 -3.36 -20.03 -19.34
C LEU A 136 -3.32 -20.22 -20.85
N ARG A 137 -2.16 -19.96 -21.46
CA ARG A 137 -1.99 -19.99 -22.92
C ARG A 137 -2.12 -21.39 -23.50
N SER A 138 -1.64 -22.40 -22.78
CA SER A 138 -1.64 -23.79 -23.23
C SER A 138 -2.99 -24.51 -23.04
N TYR A 139 -3.96 -23.85 -22.40
CA TYR A 139 -5.24 -24.47 -22.08
C TYR A 139 -6.09 -24.81 -23.31
N ASP A 140 -6.25 -23.87 -24.24
CA ASP A 140 -7.02 -24.07 -25.48
C ASP A 140 -6.54 -23.13 -26.60
N ASN A 141 -6.66 -23.57 -27.86
CA ASN A 141 -6.22 -22.79 -29.03
C ASN A 141 -7.05 -21.52 -29.27
N SER A 142 -8.25 -21.42 -28.70
CA SER A 142 -9.09 -20.23 -28.76
C SER A 142 -8.60 -19.09 -27.87
N ILE A 143 -7.67 -19.34 -26.94
CA ILE A 143 -7.08 -18.31 -26.09
C ILE A 143 -6.27 -17.34 -26.97
N ALA A 144 -6.83 -16.15 -27.19
CA ALA A 144 -6.25 -15.11 -28.02
C ALA A 144 -5.27 -14.23 -27.26
N THR A 145 -5.50 -14.01 -25.97
CA THR A 145 -4.59 -13.25 -25.11
C THR A 145 -4.73 -13.66 -23.64
N THR A 146 -3.66 -13.44 -22.88
CA THR A 146 -3.57 -13.76 -21.46
C THR A 146 -3.08 -12.53 -20.69
N SER A 147 -3.39 -12.47 -19.41
CA SER A 147 -2.83 -11.49 -18.49
C SER A 147 -2.51 -12.15 -17.16
N VAL A 148 -1.28 -11.96 -16.69
CA VAL A 148 -0.83 -12.43 -15.36
C VAL A 148 -0.23 -11.24 -14.64
N ARG A 149 -0.79 -10.93 -13.47
CA ARG A 149 -0.29 -9.89 -12.58
C ARG A 149 0.15 -10.51 -11.27
N TYR A 150 1.35 -10.15 -10.84
CA TYR A 150 1.83 -10.36 -9.48
C TYR A 150 1.97 -8.99 -8.81
N GLY A 151 1.55 -8.89 -7.55
CA GLY A 151 1.75 -7.73 -6.71
C GLY A 151 2.10 -8.14 -5.28
N ASP A 152 3.14 -7.55 -4.71
CA ASP A 152 3.34 -7.55 -3.26
C ASP A 152 3.57 -6.13 -2.76
N ILE A 153 3.17 -5.87 -1.52
CA ILE A 153 3.43 -4.62 -0.82
C ILE A 153 3.63 -4.91 0.67
N ASN A 154 4.70 -4.37 1.22
CA ASN A 154 4.96 -4.28 2.65
C ASN A 154 4.71 -2.84 3.06
N GLN A 155 3.73 -2.62 3.94
CA GLN A 155 3.35 -1.30 4.41
C GLN A 155 3.72 -1.12 5.87
N ARG A 156 4.18 0.09 6.18
CA ARG A 156 4.38 0.57 7.54
C ARG A 156 3.77 1.97 7.67
N ILE A 157 2.92 2.16 8.67
CA ILE A 157 2.23 3.42 8.92
C ILE A 157 2.49 3.84 10.36
N ILE A 158 2.78 5.12 10.56
CA ILE A 158 2.88 5.75 11.87
C ILE A 158 1.87 6.88 11.92
N ILE A 159 1.02 6.91 12.94
CA ILE A 159 0.17 8.05 13.26
C ILE A 159 0.58 8.63 14.61
N ALA A 160 0.79 9.95 14.64
CA ALA A 160 1.06 10.72 15.85
C ALA A 160 0.03 11.86 15.97
N THR A 161 -0.57 12.05 17.14
CA THR A 161 -1.56 13.11 17.38
C THR A 161 -1.19 13.99 18.57
N SER A 162 -1.68 15.24 18.58
CA SER A 162 -1.47 16.19 19.69
C SER A 162 -2.12 15.75 21.01
N GLU A 163 -3.10 14.85 20.96
CA GLU A 163 -3.74 14.26 22.15
C GLU A 163 -2.87 13.15 22.77
N GLY A 164 -1.78 12.73 22.11
CA GLY A 164 -0.83 11.76 22.63
C GLY A 164 -0.93 10.35 22.04
N THR A 165 -1.81 10.15 21.04
CA THR A 165 -1.86 8.87 20.31
C THR A 165 -0.61 8.72 19.44
N LEU A 166 0.03 7.56 19.52
CA LEU A 166 1.21 7.21 18.74
C LEU A 166 1.18 5.72 18.38
N ILE A 167 0.64 5.41 17.20
CA ILE A 167 0.44 4.03 16.76
C ILE A 167 1.31 3.77 15.55
N GLU A 168 2.09 2.69 15.62
CA GLU A 168 2.80 2.12 14.47
C GLU A 168 2.07 0.84 14.03
N GLN A 169 1.82 0.70 12.73
CA GLN A 169 1.20 -0.49 12.15
C GLN A 169 2.06 -0.99 10.99
N SER A 170 2.19 -2.31 10.85
CA SER A 170 2.85 -2.90 9.68
C SER A 170 2.24 -4.22 9.25
N TRP A 171 2.20 -4.46 7.95
CA TRP A 171 1.72 -5.69 7.34
C TRP A 171 2.28 -5.87 5.92
N ALA A 172 2.13 -7.08 5.39
CA ALA A 172 2.31 -7.36 3.98
C ALA A 172 0.98 -7.75 3.35
N ASP A 173 0.80 -7.42 2.07
CA ASP A 173 -0.25 -7.92 1.20
C ASP A 173 0.39 -8.46 -0.07
N LEU A 174 -0.05 -9.64 -0.49
CA LEU A 174 0.35 -10.27 -1.74
C LEU A 174 -0.89 -10.59 -2.56
N GLU A 175 -0.78 -10.49 -3.88
CA GLU A 175 -1.86 -10.78 -4.80
C GLU A 175 -1.33 -11.34 -6.12
N MET A 176 -2.04 -12.31 -6.67
CA MET A 176 -1.96 -12.64 -8.10
C MET A 176 -3.32 -12.53 -8.77
N ARG A 177 -3.31 -11.99 -10.00
CA ARG A 177 -4.48 -11.94 -10.87
C ARG A 177 -4.18 -12.61 -12.20
N PHE A 178 -5.15 -13.36 -12.68
CA PHE A 178 -5.06 -14.14 -13.90
C PHE A 178 -6.27 -13.81 -14.78
N ALA A 179 -6.05 -13.68 -16.08
CA ALA A 179 -7.12 -13.57 -17.05
C ALA A 179 -6.73 -14.27 -18.35
N ALA A 180 -7.67 -15.01 -18.93
CA ALA A 180 -7.54 -15.57 -20.27
C ALA A 180 -8.71 -15.08 -21.11
N THR A 181 -8.41 -14.51 -22.27
CA THR A 181 -9.42 -14.05 -23.22
C THR A 181 -9.46 -14.98 -24.41
N ALA A 182 -10.57 -15.71 -24.53
CA ALA A 182 -10.83 -16.61 -25.65
C ALA A 182 -11.56 -15.86 -26.78
N ARG A 183 -11.30 -16.25 -28.03
CA ARG A 183 -12.02 -15.80 -29.21
C ARG A 183 -12.37 -16.99 -30.10
N ASN A 184 -13.65 -17.07 -30.47
CA ASN A 184 -14.13 -18.01 -31.49
C ASN A 184 -15.08 -17.28 -32.44
N GLY A 185 -14.60 -16.97 -33.65
CA GLY A 185 -15.29 -16.07 -34.59
C GLY A 185 -15.53 -14.69 -33.98
N ASP A 186 -16.79 -14.28 -33.91
CA ASP A 186 -17.22 -13.01 -33.32
C ASP A 186 -17.42 -13.08 -31.80
N SER A 187 -17.39 -14.27 -31.20
CA SER A 187 -17.52 -14.44 -29.76
C SER A 187 -16.18 -14.18 -29.07
N VAL A 188 -16.18 -13.30 -28.07
CA VAL A 188 -15.04 -13.03 -27.20
C VAL A 188 -15.49 -13.15 -25.75
N GLN A 189 -14.77 -13.94 -24.96
CA GLN A 189 -15.05 -14.13 -23.54
C GLN A 189 -13.75 -13.99 -22.73
N THR A 190 -13.88 -13.72 -21.43
CA THR A 190 -12.70 -13.59 -20.56
C THR A 190 -12.99 -14.13 -19.18
N GLY A 191 -12.39 -15.28 -18.87
CA GLY A 191 -12.31 -15.82 -17.53
C GLY A 191 -11.23 -15.14 -16.71
N ARG A 192 -11.46 -15.04 -15.39
CA ARG A 192 -10.57 -14.39 -14.44
C ARG A 192 -10.49 -15.15 -13.13
N GLU A 193 -9.35 -15.05 -12.47
CA GLU A 193 -9.13 -15.46 -11.09
C GLU A 193 -8.24 -14.45 -10.35
N THR A 194 -8.49 -14.30 -9.06
CA THR A 194 -7.69 -13.45 -8.16
C THR A 194 -7.45 -14.19 -6.86
N ILE A 195 -6.20 -14.25 -6.44
CA ILE A 195 -5.79 -14.86 -5.18
C ILE A 195 -4.98 -13.82 -4.39
N GLY A 196 -5.32 -13.66 -3.12
CA GLY A 196 -4.62 -12.77 -2.19
C GLY A 196 -4.11 -13.53 -0.98
N SER A 197 -3.03 -13.04 -0.38
CA SER A 197 -2.49 -13.56 0.89
C SER A 197 -1.88 -12.43 1.73
N ARG A 198 -1.84 -12.65 3.04
CA ARG A 198 -1.06 -11.88 4.02
C ARG A 198 -0.12 -12.77 4.84
N GLN A 199 0.10 -14.01 4.39
CA GLN A 199 0.77 -15.05 5.18
C GLN A 199 2.20 -15.30 4.71
N GLY A 200 2.44 -15.42 3.40
CA GLY A 200 3.77 -15.65 2.85
C GLY A 200 3.76 -15.78 1.33
N TYR A 201 4.94 -15.69 0.71
CA TYR A 201 5.10 -15.84 -0.74
C TYR A 201 4.62 -17.20 -1.26
N GLU A 202 4.79 -18.26 -0.48
CA GLU A 202 4.45 -19.64 -0.84
C GLU A 202 2.97 -19.82 -1.20
N ASP A 203 2.08 -19.03 -0.61
CA ASP A 203 0.64 -19.04 -0.91
C ASP A 203 0.34 -18.72 -2.38
N LEU A 204 1.26 -18.02 -3.06
CA LEU A 204 1.12 -17.68 -4.47
C LEU A 204 1.75 -18.69 -5.42
N THR A 205 2.44 -19.72 -4.90
CA THR A 205 3.29 -20.61 -5.71
C THR A 205 2.58 -21.86 -6.24
N ASN A 206 1.41 -22.22 -5.71
CA ASN A 206 0.69 -23.46 -6.05
C ASN A 206 -0.75 -23.17 -6.53
N LEU A 207 -0.90 -22.22 -7.46
CA LEU A 207 -2.20 -21.74 -7.94
C LEU A 207 -2.63 -22.36 -9.26
N ASP A 208 -1.98 -23.44 -9.72
CA ASP A 208 -2.18 -24.05 -11.03
C ASP A 208 -3.65 -24.37 -11.33
N GLN A 209 -4.39 -24.90 -10.34
CA GLN A 209 -5.81 -25.22 -10.50
C GLN A 209 -6.69 -23.97 -10.67
N GLN A 210 -6.42 -22.92 -9.90
CA GLN A 210 -7.11 -21.63 -10.01
C GLN A 210 -6.81 -21.02 -11.38
N VAL A 211 -5.55 -21.02 -11.79
CA VAL A 211 -5.14 -20.51 -13.10
C VAL A 211 -5.83 -21.27 -14.25
N HIS A 212 -5.94 -22.59 -14.17
CA HIS A 212 -6.76 -23.36 -15.11
C HIS A 212 -8.23 -22.92 -15.11
N GLY A 213 -8.81 -22.68 -13.93
CA GLY A 213 -10.18 -22.17 -13.80
C GLY A 213 -10.41 -20.83 -14.50
N ALA A 214 -9.39 -19.96 -14.55
CA ALA A 214 -9.47 -18.70 -15.30
C ALA A 214 -9.49 -18.91 -16.83
N ALA A 215 -8.84 -19.96 -17.33
CA ALA A 215 -8.84 -20.27 -18.77
C ALA A 215 -10.05 -21.09 -19.23
N GLN A 216 -10.67 -21.85 -18.32
CA GLN A 216 -11.84 -22.68 -18.60
C GLN A 216 -13.15 -21.89 -18.78
N ARG A 217 -13.28 -20.73 -18.13
CA ARG A 217 -14.49 -19.89 -18.15
C ARG A 217 -14.53 -18.94 -19.35
#